data_AF-A0A3D9LIE3-F1
#
_entry.id   AF-A0A3D9LIE3-F1
#
_cell.length_a   1.000
_cell.length_b   1.000
_cell.length_c   1.000
_cell.angle_alpha   90.00
_cell.angle_beta   90.00
_cell.angle_gamma   90.00
#
_symmetry.space_group_name_H-M   'P 1'
#
loop_
_entity.id
_entity.type
_entity.pdbx_description
1 polymer ?
#
loop_
_entity_poly.entity_id
_entity_poly.type
_entity_poly.pdbx_seq_one_letter_code
_entity_poly.pdbx_strand_id
1 'polypeptide(L)'
;MADTLQVTRPMTLGRPRGARRFEAFSPKLARRAKFYRLALLEQWLLLEANPKVITFCERPGYVLINEDRHLADFCNVQARPSRHQASSASTTR
;
A
#
# COMPACT_ATOMS: atom_id res chain seq x y z
N MET A 1 8.84 18.27 4.65
CA MET A 1 9.24 17.47 5.81
C MET A 1 8.90 16.03 5.47
N ALA A 2 9.85 15.11 5.57
CA ALA A 2 9.64 13.72 5.17
C ALA A 2 8.83 13.03 6.28
N ASP A 3 7.57 12.69 5.99
CA ASP A 3 6.77 11.80 6.83
C ASP A 3 7.53 10.48 6.97
N THR A 4 8.21 10.33 8.11
CA THR A 4 8.94 9.12 8.43
C THR A 4 7.92 8.12 8.92
N LEU A 5 7.39 7.31 7.99
CA LEU A 5 6.48 6.22 8.31
C LEU A 5 7.22 5.16 9.14
N GLN A 6 7.23 5.33 10.46
CA GLN A 6 7.73 4.33 11.39
C GLN A 6 6.76 3.14 11.39
N VAL A 7 7.03 2.13 10.55
CA VAL A 7 6.22 0.91 10.48
C VAL A 7 6.44 0.11 11.76
N THR A 8 5.57 0.33 12.75
CA THR A 8 5.63 -0.36 14.02
C THR A 8 5.03 -1.75 13.84
N ARG A 9 5.88 -2.78 13.98
CA ARG A 9 5.62 -4.25 14.06
C ARG A 9 4.41 -4.80 13.27
N PRO A 10 4.61 -5.75 12.34
CA PRO A 10 3.50 -6.41 11.65
C PRO A 10 2.44 -6.92 12.63
N MET A 11 1.19 -6.51 12.43
CA MET A 11 0.06 -7.00 13.22
C MET A 11 -0.48 -8.28 12.59
N THR A 12 -0.69 -9.30 13.41
CA THR A 12 -1.36 -10.52 12.94
C THR A 12 -2.85 -10.27 12.88
N LEU A 13 -3.38 -10.02 11.68
CA LEU A 13 -4.83 -10.04 11.45
C LEU A 13 -5.28 -11.49 11.31
N GLY A 14 -5.74 -12.08 12.41
CA GLY A 14 -6.32 -13.43 12.39
C GLY A 14 -7.56 -13.49 11.48
N ARG A 15 -7.74 -14.62 10.78
CA ARG A 15 -8.97 -14.89 10.04
C ARG A 15 -10.15 -14.98 11.02
N PRO A 16 -11.15 -14.09 10.95
CA PRO A 16 -12.34 -14.23 11.78
C PRO A 16 -13.11 -15.49 11.36
N ARG A 17 -13.61 -16.26 12.33
CA ARG A 17 -14.42 -17.46 12.05
C ARG A 17 -15.69 -17.06 11.30
N GLY A 18 -16.06 -17.82 10.29
CA GLY A 18 -17.25 -17.54 9.45
C GLY A 18 -17.13 -16.34 8.51
N ALA A 19 -16.01 -15.58 8.53
CA ALA A 19 -15.85 -14.45 7.62
C ALA A 19 -15.79 -14.88 6.15
N ARG A 20 -16.47 -14.11 5.30
CA ARG A 20 -16.42 -14.25 3.84
C ARG A 20 -14.98 -14.12 3.37
N ARG A 21 -14.52 -15.11 2.60
CA ARG A 21 -13.21 -15.12 1.99
C ARG A 21 -13.32 -14.59 0.56
N PHE A 22 -12.55 -13.55 0.27
CA PHE A 22 -12.38 -13.02 -1.07
C PHE A 22 -11.01 -13.43 -1.58
N GLU A 23 -10.92 -13.87 -2.82
CA GLU A 23 -9.66 -14.18 -3.47
C GLU A 23 -9.62 -13.55 -4.85
N ALA A 24 -8.50 -12.92 -5.17
CA ALA A 24 -8.23 -12.38 -6.49
C ALA A 24 -6.75 -12.56 -6.83
N PHE A 25 -6.45 -12.74 -8.11
CA PHE A 25 -5.08 -12.64 -8.57
C PHE A 25 -4.71 -11.16 -8.70
N SER A 26 -3.57 -10.76 -8.14
CA SER A 26 -3.03 -9.40 -8.26
C SER A 26 -1.88 -9.41 -9.27
N PRO A 27 -2.06 -8.76 -10.44
CA PRO A 27 -0.98 -8.53 -11.39
C PRO A 27 0.22 -7.78 -10.78
N LYS A 28 -0.03 -6.72 -9.99
CA LYS A 28 1.06 -5.93 -9.38
C LYS A 28 1.87 -6.68 -8.33
N LEU A 29 1.25 -7.65 -7.65
CA LEU A 29 1.94 -8.48 -6.66
C LEU A 29 2.40 -9.83 -7.23
N ALA A 30 2.04 -10.16 -8.47
CA ALA A 30 2.27 -11.46 -9.12
C ALA A 30 1.86 -12.67 -8.24
N ARG A 31 0.78 -12.54 -7.46
CA ARG A 31 0.30 -13.59 -6.54
C ARG A 31 -1.20 -13.49 -6.29
N ARG A 32 -1.79 -14.55 -5.74
CA ARG A 32 -3.18 -14.53 -5.23
C ARG A 32 -3.24 -13.79 -3.89
N ALA A 33 -4.01 -12.72 -3.85
CA ALA A 33 -4.35 -12.01 -2.62
C ALA A 33 -5.60 -12.63 -1.98
N LYS A 34 -5.65 -12.64 -0.65
CA LYS A 34 -6.75 -13.23 0.13
C LYS A 34 -7.20 -12.21 1.15
N PHE A 35 -8.50 -11.90 1.15
CA PHE A 35 -9.08 -10.93 2.07
C PHE A 35 -10.23 -11.56 2.84
N TYR A 36 -10.39 -11.14 4.10
CA TYR A 36 -11.47 -11.59 4.98
C TYR A 36 -12.38 -10.44 5.44
N ARG A 37 -12.10 -9.21 4.97
CA ARG A 37 -12.84 -7.99 5.28
C ARG A 37 -13.08 -7.23 3.99
N LEU A 38 -14.26 -6.67 3.82
CA LEU A 38 -14.61 -5.90 2.62
C LEU A 38 -13.73 -4.65 2.48
N ALA A 39 -13.50 -3.90 3.56
CA ALA A 39 -12.65 -2.71 3.55
C ALA A 39 -11.23 -2.99 3.03
N LEU A 40 -10.64 -4.14 3.39
CA LEU A 40 -9.31 -4.53 2.93
C LEU A 40 -9.30 -4.88 1.43
N LEU A 41 -10.37 -5.51 0.94
CA LEU A 41 -10.57 -5.77 -0.50
C LEU A 41 -10.74 -4.47 -1.28
N GLU A 42 -11.54 -3.53 -0.79
CA GLU A 42 -11.77 -2.23 -1.44
C GLU A 42 -10.49 -1.41 -1.50
N GLN A 43 -9.72 -1.35 -0.41
CA GLN A 43 -8.42 -0.69 -0.40
C GLN A 43 -7.42 -1.34 -1.35
N TRP A 44 -7.38 -2.68 -1.40
CA TRP A 44 -6.60 -3.40 -2.40
C TRP A 44 -7.00 -3.03 -3.83
N LEU A 45 -8.31 -2.97 -4.11
CA LEU A 45 -8.83 -2.66 -5.44
C LEU A 45 -8.41 -1.25 -5.89
N LEU A 46 -8.42 -0.26 -4.99
CA LEU A 46 -7.95 1.09 -5.28
C LEU A 46 -6.45 1.11 -5.61
N LEU A 47 -5.64 0.35 -4.87
CA LEU A 47 -4.20 0.22 -5.14
C LEU A 47 -3.93 -0.52 -6.46
N GLU A 48 -4.69 -1.57 -6.75
CA GLU A 48 -4.56 -2.37 -7.97
C GLU A 48 -5.00 -1.59 -9.22
N ALA A 49 -6.09 -0.81 -9.12
CA ALA A 49 -6.60 -0.01 -10.24
C ALA A 49 -5.74 1.22 -10.56
N ASN A 50 -5.02 1.77 -9.58
CA ASN A 50 -4.26 3.02 -9.79
C ASN A 50 -2.97 2.77 -10.62
N PRO A 51 -2.85 3.26 -11.86
CA PRO A 51 -1.67 3.01 -12.70
C PRO A 51 -0.39 3.68 -12.19
N LYS A 52 -0.50 4.63 -11.26
CA LYS A 52 0.66 5.23 -10.60
C LYS A 52 1.24 4.29 -9.54
N VAL A 53 0.49 3.35 -8.98
CA VAL A 53 1.02 2.40 -7.99
C VAL A 53 1.74 1.27 -8.72
N ILE A 54 3.03 1.08 -8.44
CA ILE A 54 3.87 0.03 -9.07
C ILE A 54 4.05 -1.19 -8.17
N THR A 55 4.10 -0.99 -6.85
CA THR A 55 4.17 -2.08 -5.87
C THR A 55 3.61 -1.60 -4.54
N PHE A 56 3.16 -2.55 -3.73
CA PHE A 56 2.64 -2.38 -2.38
C PHE A 56 2.72 -3.73 -1.67
N CYS A 57 2.56 -3.76 -0.35
CA CYS A 57 2.58 -5.00 0.42
C CYS A 57 1.50 -4.97 1.50
N GLU A 58 0.75 -6.06 1.65
CA GLU A 58 -0.13 -6.24 2.81
C GLU A 58 0.75 -6.44 4.05
N ARG A 59 0.82 -5.43 4.91
CA ARG A 59 1.64 -5.45 6.12
C ARG A 59 0.97 -4.52 7.14
N PRO A 60 -0.15 -4.96 7.73
CA PRO A 60 -0.91 -4.15 8.67
C PRO A 60 -0.01 -3.68 9.80
N GLY A 61 0.07 -2.37 9.98
CA GLY A 61 0.96 -1.72 10.93
C GLY A 61 0.42 -0.35 11.29
N TYR A 62 0.79 0.13 12.47
CA TYR A 62 0.52 1.52 12.81
C TYR A 62 1.62 2.39 12.20
N VAL A 63 1.18 3.46 11.54
CA VAL A 63 2.04 4.54 11.04
C VAL A 63 1.64 5.84 11.71
N LEU A 64 2.61 6.73 11.90
CA LEU A 64 2.37 8.08 12.40
C LEU A 64 2.30 9.02 11.19
N ILE A 65 1.21 9.78 11.08
CA ILE A 65 1.01 10.82 10.07
C ILE A 65 0.53 12.04 10.83
N ASN A 66 1.25 13.16 10.75
CA ASN A 66 0.95 14.38 11.52
C ASN A 66 0.73 14.12 13.02
N GLU A 67 1.58 13.31 13.64
CA GLU A 67 1.50 12.89 15.07
C GLU A 67 0.31 11.98 15.41
N ASP A 68 -0.63 11.77 14.50
CA ASP A 68 -1.74 10.86 14.65
C ASP A 68 -1.37 9.42 14.24
N ARG A 69 -1.86 8.45 15.02
CA ARG A 69 -1.64 7.04 14.77
C ARG A 69 -2.71 6.48 13.85
N HIS A 70 -2.32 6.14 12.62
CA HIS A 70 -3.20 5.52 11.63
C HIS A 70 -2.87 4.03 11.46
N LEU A 71 -3.90 3.21 11.29
CA LEU A 71 -3.74 1.81 10.89
C LEU A 71 -3.57 1.77 9.36
N ALA A 72 -2.40 1.35 8.89
CA ALA A 72 -2.14 1.12 7.49
C ALA A 72 -2.17 -0.38 7.21
N ASP A 73 -3.18 -0.84 6.46
CA ASP A 73 -3.27 -2.25 6.04
C ASP A 73 -2.21 -2.62 4.98
N PHE A 74 -1.86 -1.65 4.13
CA PHE A 74 -0.85 -1.78 3.08
C PHE A 74 0.31 -0.81 3.30
N CYS A 75 1.54 -1.32 3.21
CA CYS A 75 2.79 -0.56 3.35
C CYS A 75 3.63 -0.65 2.06
N ASN A 76 4.69 0.16 1.98
CA ASN A 76 5.62 0.22 0.85
C ASN A 76 4.94 0.51 -0.50
N VAL A 77 3.90 1.35 -0.48
CA VAL A 77 3.24 1.82 -1.70
C VAL A 77 4.21 2.69 -2.47
N GLN A 78 4.72 2.19 -3.59
CA GLN A 78 5.61 2.95 -4.46
C GLN A 78 4.83 3.50 -5.65
N ALA A 79 5.07 4.77 -5.94
CA ALA A 79 4.50 5.45 -7.09
C ALA A 79 5.48 5.44 -8.28
N ARG A 80 4.95 5.29 -9.48
CA ARG A 80 5.67 5.55 -10.73
C ARG A 80 5.98 7.06 -10.77
N PRO A 81 7.25 7.47 -10.95
CA PRO A 81 7.58 8.87 -11.11
C PRO A 81 6.89 9.44 -12.35
N SER A 82 6.35 10.65 -12.25
CA SER A 82 5.74 11.34 -13.40
C SER A 82 6.84 11.72 -14.39
N ARG A 83 6.60 11.48 -15.69
CA ARG A 83 7.58 11.79 -16.76
C ARG A 83 7.91 13.29 -16.88
N HIS A 84 7.18 14.18 -16.20
CA HIS A 84 7.31 15.62 -16.33
C HIS A 84 8.37 16.28 -15.40
N GLN A 85 9.06 15.53 -14.54
CA GLN A 85 10.08 16.10 -13.63
C GLN A 85 11.54 15.86 -14.08
N ALA A 86 11.77 15.25 -15.25
CA ALA A 86 13.12 14.89 -15.71
C ALA A 86 13.81 15.96 -16.60
N SER A 87 13.34 17.22 -16.62
CA SER A 87 13.83 18.25 -17.56
C SER A 87 14.46 19.49 -16.91
N SER A 88 15.00 19.38 -15.70
CA SER A 88 15.65 20.53 -15.03
C SER A 88 16.86 20.12 -14.20
N ALA A 89 17.77 19.34 -14.77
CA ALA A 89 19.05 19.03 -14.13
C ALA A 89 20.14 18.72 -15.18
N SER A 90 20.39 19.68 -16.07
CA SER A 90 21.58 19.66 -16.93
C SER A 90 21.83 21.03 -17.58
N THR A 91 22.04 22.04 -16.74
CA THR A 91 22.76 23.27 -17.13
C THR A 91 23.34 23.89 -15.88
N THR A 92 24.56 23.53 -15.52
CA THR A 92 25.54 24.46 -14.93
C THR A 92 26.91 23.94 -15.34
N ARG A 93 27.69 24.88 -15.87
CA ARG A 93 29.01 24.80 -16.49
C ARG A 93 30.04 23.99 -15.73
#